data_AF-A0A6H9KGK5-F1
#
_entry.id   AF-A0A6H9KGK5-F1
#
_cell.length_a   1.000
_cell.length_b   1.000
_cell.length_c   1.000
_cell.angle_alpha   90.00
_cell.angle_beta   90.00
_cell.angle_gamma   90.00
#
_symmetry.space_group_name_H-M   'P 1'
#
loop_
_entity.id
_entity.type
_entity.pdbx_description
1 polymer ?
#
loop_
_entity_poly.entity_id
_entity_poly.type
_entity_poly.pdbx_seq_one_letter_code
_entity_poly.pdbx_strand_id
1 'polypeptide(L)'
;MELIKIVPGNFAELNKLNGNFKKDTQRIRATIDTTEEKDFYIGKFPDLLFGMLKLFPNIRHHHCHQGEHKYPNRDFDIRHLGAPIKIVGDVIDTVHLVEHISLEIQCQVDDLDECSGLTCNYWEPENRFDVFIECNKPAIATFSCNFAFQLCTSMLNGTKNDFHIDEVIKMARAIEKSGEYSLHVLARLLKWSKKKTMGNLKLLEQFNFPLPWMRTAA
;
A
#
# COMPACT_ATOMS: atom_id res chain seq x y z
N MET A 1 -12.14 8.77 1.26
CA MET A 1 -11.72 7.74 0.28
C MET A 1 -12.42 6.45 0.65
N GLU A 2 -12.78 5.66 -0.34
CA GLU A 2 -13.42 4.36 -0.19
C GLU A 2 -12.65 3.31 -1.00
N LEU A 3 -12.35 2.17 -0.38
CA LEU A 3 -11.76 1.02 -1.06
C LEU A 3 -12.89 0.12 -1.55
N ILE A 4 -13.11 0.12 -2.86
CA ILE A 4 -14.25 -0.57 -3.48
C ILE A 4 -14.02 -2.08 -3.54
N LYS A 5 -12.83 -2.50 -3.99
CA LYS A 5 -12.44 -3.90 -4.08
C LYS A 5 -10.94 -4.08 -4.28
N ILE A 6 -10.44 -5.25 -3.92
CA ILE A 6 -9.10 -5.74 -4.27
C ILE A 6 -9.27 -7.05 -5.04
N VAL A 7 -8.66 -7.14 -6.22
CA VAL A 7 -8.76 -8.32 -7.10
C VAL A 7 -7.36 -8.78 -7.52
N PRO A 8 -6.96 -10.03 -7.25
CA PRO A 8 -5.72 -10.59 -7.77
C PRO A 8 -5.85 -10.97 -9.26
N GLY A 9 -4.75 -10.90 -10.00
CA GLY A 9 -4.71 -11.30 -11.41
C GLY A 9 -3.38 -10.97 -12.08
N ASN A 10 -3.22 -11.41 -13.33
CA ASN A 10 -2.01 -11.13 -14.10
C ASN A 10 -1.97 -9.70 -14.63
N PHE A 11 -3.08 -9.17 -15.16
CA PHE A 11 -3.16 -7.83 -15.77
C PHE A 11 -1.97 -7.54 -16.72
N ALA A 12 -1.72 -8.46 -17.65
CA ALA A 12 -0.55 -8.43 -18.54
C ALA A 12 -0.49 -7.16 -19.42
N GLU A 13 -1.64 -6.54 -19.66
CA GLU A 13 -1.77 -5.26 -20.36
C GLU A 13 -0.98 -4.12 -19.70
N LEU A 14 -0.78 -4.17 -18.38
CA LEU A 14 -0.09 -3.14 -17.61
C LEU A 14 1.42 -3.11 -17.84
N ASN A 15 2.00 -4.20 -18.36
CA ASN A 15 3.43 -4.26 -18.70
C ASN A 15 3.80 -3.23 -19.78
N LYS A 16 2.81 -2.72 -20.53
CA LYS A 16 2.99 -1.62 -21.50
C LYS A 16 3.00 -0.25 -20.85
N LEU A 17 2.44 -0.12 -19.64
CA LEU A 17 2.30 1.14 -18.91
C LEU A 17 3.41 1.33 -17.88
N ASN A 18 3.90 0.24 -17.28
CA ASN A 18 5.07 0.24 -16.41
C ASN A 18 6.02 -0.88 -16.82
N GLY A 19 7.15 -0.51 -17.44
CA GLY A 19 8.18 -1.44 -17.92
C GLY A 19 8.98 -2.13 -16.81
N ASN A 20 8.89 -1.67 -15.56
CA ASN A 20 9.57 -2.27 -14.42
C ASN A 20 8.78 -3.44 -13.82
N PHE A 21 7.53 -3.66 -14.26
CA PHE A 21 6.80 -4.86 -13.91
C PHE A 21 7.50 -6.10 -14.47
N LYS A 22 7.73 -7.08 -13.60
CA LYS A 22 8.22 -8.40 -13.98
C LYS A 22 7.21 -9.07 -14.91
N LYS A 23 7.71 -9.77 -15.92
CA LYS A 23 6.86 -10.55 -16.81
C LYS A 23 6.25 -11.70 -16.03
N ASP A 24 4.97 -11.99 -16.30
CA ASP A 24 4.22 -13.12 -15.75
C ASP A 24 4.08 -13.18 -14.21
N THR A 25 4.43 -12.11 -13.50
CA THR A 25 4.11 -11.97 -12.06
C THR A 25 2.63 -11.69 -11.84
N GLN A 26 2.12 -12.17 -10.71
CA GLN A 26 0.80 -11.79 -10.23
C GLN A 26 0.82 -10.33 -9.76
N ARG A 27 -0.35 -9.69 -9.80
CA ARG A 27 -0.58 -8.37 -9.24
C ARG A 27 -1.90 -8.39 -8.49
N ILE A 28 -2.09 -7.44 -7.58
CA ILE A 28 -3.43 -7.07 -7.13
C ILE A 28 -3.83 -5.76 -7.81
N ARG A 29 -5.12 -5.60 -8.06
CA ARG A 29 -5.77 -4.34 -8.42
C ARG A 29 -6.69 -3.91 -7.29
N ALA A 30 -6.37 -2.79 -6.67
CA ALA A 30 -7.23 -2.12 -5.71
C ALA A 30 -7.96 -0.96 -6.40
N THR A 31 -9.29 -0.99 -6.42
CA THR A 31 -10.11 0.11 -6.94
C THR A 31 -10.47 1.03 -5.78
N ILE A 32 -10.11 2.31 -5.88
CA ILE A 32 -10.31 3.33 -4.85
C ILE A 32 -11.13 4.48 -5.44
N ASP A 33 -12.18 4.87 -4.73
CA ASP A 33 -12.95 6.07 -5.04
C ASP A 33 -12.59 7.18 -4.03
N THR A 34 -12.36 8.38 -4.53
CA THR A 34 -12.18 9.58 -3.71
C THR A 34 -13.53 10.25 -3.52
N THR A 35 -13.87 10.51 -2.26
CA THR A 35 -15.23 10.91 -1.83
C THR A 35 -15.34 12.41 -1.54
N GLU A 36 -14.20 13.08 -1.40
CA GLU A 36 -14.11 14.51 -1.09
C GLU A 36 -13.74 15.31 -2.34
N GLU A 37 -13.95 16.62 -2.28
CA GLU A 37 -13.51 17.55 -3.32
C GLU A 37 -11.99 17.65 -3.40
N LYS A 38 -11.47 18.05 -4.56
CA LYS A 38 -10.03 18.17 -4.81
C LYS A 38 -9.28 19.00 -3.75
N ASP A 39 -9.88 20.09 -3.30
CA ASP A 39 -9.27 21.01 -2.32
C ASP A 39 -9.04 20.36 -0.95
N PHE A 40 -9.87 19.37 -0.57
CA PHE A 40 -9.65 18.58 0.65
C PHE A 40 -8.30 17.87 0.62
N TYR A 41 -7.98 17.24 -0.52
CA TYR A 41 -6.75 16.49 -0.70
C TYR A 41 -5.55 17.42 -0.79
N ILE A 42 -5.66 18.51 -1.56
CA ILE A 42 -4.61 19.53 -1.66
C ILE A 42 -4.24 20.06 -0.27
N GLY A 43 -5.23 20.41 0.54
CA GLY A 43 -5.01 20.98 1.86
C GLY A 43 -4.38 20.02 2.88
N LYS A 44 -4.52 18.70 2.68
CA LYS A 44 -4.09 17.68 3.66
C LYS A 44 -2.90 16.84 3.22
N PHE A 45 -2.57 16.85 1.94
CA PHE A 45 -1.51 16.01 1.40
C PHE A 45 -0.13 16.25 2.04
N PRO A 46 0.31 17.49 2.34
CA PRO A 46 1.60 17.69 3.00
C PRO A 46 1.71 16.97 4.35
N ASP A 47 0.70 17.11 5.21
CA ASP A 47 0.69 16.46 6.53
C ASP A 47 0.61 14.94 6.42
N LEU A 48 -0.19 14.44 5.46
CA LEU A 48 -0.25 13.02 5.15
C LEU A 48 1.13 12.50 4.73
N LEU A 49 1.77 13.14 3.75
CA LEU A 49 3.08 12.74 3.24
C LEU A 49 4.14 12.77 4.33
N PHE A 50 4.25 13.86 5.09
CA PHE A 50 5.27 13.97 6.15
C PHE A 50 5.02 12.99 7.30
N GLY A 51 3.76 12.75 7.66
CA GLY A 51 3.41 11.73 8.63
C GLY A 51 3.78 10.33 8.16
N MET A 52 3.52 10.02 6.88
CA MET A 52 3.94 8.74 6.29
C MET A 52 5.45 8.59 6.19
N LEU A 53 6.18 9.64 5.80
CA LEU A 53 7.64 9.63 5.78
C LEU A 53 8.28 9.42 7.17
N LYS A 54 7.58 9.82 8.23
CA LYS A 54 8.03 9.54 9.61
C LYS A 54 7.82 8.08 9.99
N LEU A 55 6.74 7.47 9.54
CA LEU A 55 6.40 6.07 9.81
C LEU A 55 7.20 5.10 8.92
N PHE A 56 7.45 5.51 7.67
CA PHE A 56 8.04 4.72 6.60
C PHE A 56 9.15 5.54 5.92
N PRO A 57 10.33 5.67 6.56
CA PRO A 57 11.39 6.55 6.06
C PRO A 57 11.97 6.10 4.71
N ASN A 58 11.89 4.80 4.38
CA ASN A 58 12.45 4.25 3.14
C ASN A 58 11.67 4.66 1.88
N ILE A 59 10.45 5.19 2.01
CA ILE A 59 9.67 5.71 0.88
C ILE A 59 10.46 6.76 0.09
N ARG A 60 11.36 7.50 0.76
CA ARG A 60 12.25 8.48 0.12
C ARG A 60 13.16 7.88 -0.94
N HIS A 61 13.37 6.56 -0.91
CA HIS A 61 14.19 5.82 -1.87
C HIS A 61 13.36 5.19 -2.99
N HIS A 62 12.03 5.31 -2.98
CA HIS A 62 11.22 4.78 -4.07
C HIS A 62 11.44 5.60 -5.34
N HIS A 63 11.60 4.90 -6.47
CA HIS A 63 11.73 5.51 -7.78
C HIS A 63 10.36 5.60 -8.46
N CYS A 64 9.80 6.82 -8.51
CA CYS A 64 8.57 7.09 -9.24
C CYS A 64 8.87 7.60 -10.65
N HIS A 65 8.25 6.99 -11.66
CA HIS A 65 8.26 7.49 -13.04
C HIS A 65 6.84 7.86 -13.43
N GLN A 66 6.61 9.08 -13.88
CA GLN A 66 5.36 9.39 -14.57
C GLN A 66 5.43 8.74 -15.95
N GLY A 67 4.43 7.92 -16.28
CA GLY A 67 4.30 7.33 -17.62
C GLY A 67 4.36 8.42 -18.70
N GLU A 68 4.84 8.06 -19.89
CA GLU A 68 4.98 8.95 -21.04
C GLU A 68 3.62 9.52 -21.50
N HIS A 69 3.10 10.55 -20.83
CA HIS A 69 1.92 11.26 -21.29
C HIS A 69 2.30 12.16 -22.46
N LYS A 70 1.76 11.84 -23.65
CA LYS A 70 1.74 12.70 -24.85
C LYS A 70 0.92 14.00 -24.69
N TYR A 71 0.65 14.46 -23.47
CA TYR A 71 -0.04 15.72 -23.18
C TYR A 71 0.98 16.72 -22.60
N PRO A 72 1.51 17.67 -23.40
CA PRO A 72 2.69 18.46 -23.06
C PRO A 72 2.39 19.74 -22.25
N ASN A 73 1.25 19.87 -21.57
CA ASN A 73 0.89 21.14 -20.88
C ASN A 73 1.00 21.06 -19.34
N ARG A 74 2.12 20.56 -18.83
CA ARG A 74 2.65 20.98 -17.52
C ARG A 74 4.14 21.20 -17.70
N ASP A 75 4.52 22.41 -18.08
CA ASP A 75 5.91 22.85 -18.24
C ASP A 75 6.68 22.73 -16.92
N PHE A 76 7.24 21.55 -16.66
CA PHE A 76 8.39 21.40 -15.76
C PHE A 76 9.33 20.35 -16.35
N ASP A 77 10.52 20.79 -16.73
CA ASP A 77 11.60 19.93 -17.19
C ASP A 77 12.17 19.13 -16.01
N ILE A 78 11.77 17.86 -15.91
CA ILE A 78 12.20 16.90 -14.87
C ILE A 78 13.05 15.77 -15.44
N ARG A 79 13.66 15.96 -16.62
CA ARG A 79 14.39 14.92 -17.38
C ARG A 79 15.60 14.31 -16.67
N HIS A 80 15.92 14.72 -15.44
CA HIS A 80 17.16 14.35 -14.73
C HIS A 80 16.93 13.86 -13.29
N LEU A 81 15.68 13.72 -12.82
CA LEU A 81 15.43 13.32 -11.44
C LEU A 81 14.76 11.95 -11.40
N GLY A 82 15.51 10.94 -10.95
CA GLY A 82 14.96 9.83 -10.15
C GLY A 82 14.42 10.38 -8.83
N ALA A 83 13.41 11.24 -8.93
CA ALA A 83 12.95 12.11 -7.86
C ALA A 83 12.04 11.36 -6.87
N PRO A 84 12.11 11.71 -5.58
CA PRO A 84 11.13 11.29 -4.58
C PRO A 84 9.72 11.72 -5.01
N ILE A 85 8.70 11.03 -4.48
CA ILE A 85 7.26 11.35 -4.63
C ILE A 85 7.07 12.86 -4.81
N LYS A 86 6.49 13.28 -5.95
CA LYS A 86 6.27 14.70 -6.24
C LYS A 86 5.54 15.33 -5.05
N ILE A 87 6.12 16.37 -4.46
CA ILE A 87 5.49 17.15 -3.39
C ILE A 87 4.52 18.16 -4.04
N VAL A 88 3.59 17.62 -4.82
CA VAL A 88 2.39 18.32 -5.27
C VAL A 88 1.27 17.46 -4.71
N GLY A 89 0.30 18.09 -4.05
CA GLY A 89 -0.76 17.36 -3.38
C GLY A 89 -2.03 17.54 -4.15
N ASP A 90 -2.42 16.58 -4.97
CA ASP A 90 -3.79 16.48 -5.43
C ASP A 90 -4.37 15.08 -5.13
N VAL A 91 -5.52 14.79 -5.73
CA VAL A 91 -6.23 13.52 -5.55
C VAL A 91 -5.39 12.35 -6.04
N ILE A 92 -4.72 12.47 -7.21
CA ILE A 92 -3.92 11.38 -7.76
C ILE A 92 -2.67 11.17 -6.91
N ASP A 93 -2.04 12.23 -6.43
CA ASP A 93 -0.86 12.11 -5.56
C ASP A 93 -1.21 11.42 -4.24
N THR A 94 -2.41 11.65 -3.70
CA THR A 94 -2.90 10.97 -2.48
C THR A 94 -3.11 9.47 -2.71
N VAL A 95 -3.76 9.09 -3.81
CA VAL A 95 -3.97 7.68 -4.13
C VAL A 95 -2.65 6.99 -4.47
N HIS A 96 -1.76 7.69 -5.17
CA HIS A 96 -0.42 7.19 -5.48
C HIS A 96 0.43 6.99 -4.23
N LEU A 97 0.26 7.80 -3.18
CA LEU A 97 0.90 7.51 -1.90
C LEU A 97 0.43 6.17 -1.32
N VAL A 98 -0.85 5.80 -1.44
CA VAL A 98 -1.34 4.48 -1.01
C VAL A 98 -0.58 3.35 -1.72
N GLU A 99 -0.28 3.50 -3.01
CA GLU A 99 0.57 2.58 -3.76
C GLU A 99 1.95 2.43 -3.09
N HIS A 100 2.65 3.53 -2.86
CA HIS A 100 3.97 3.52 -2.24
C HIS A 100 3.99 2.89 -0.85
N ILE A 101 3.00 3.20 0.00
CA ILE A 101 2.88 2.59 1.33
C ILE A 101 2.61 1.08 1.22
N SER A 102 1.79 0.67 0.25
CA SER A 102 1.50 -0.75 0.01
C SER A 102 2.77 -1.51 -0.39
N LEU A 103 3.58 -0.94 -1.30
CA LEU A 103 4.86 -1.51 -1.72
C LEU A 103 5.84 -1.63 -0.55
N GLU A 104 5.99 -0.56 0.26
CA GLU A 104 6.88 -0.55 1.42
C GLU A 104 6.50 -1.62 2.44
N ILE A 105 5.21 -1.72 2.81
CA ILE A 105 4.72 -2.74 3.75
C ILE A 105 4.95 -4.15 3.16
N GLN A 106 4.67 -4.34 1.87
CA GLN A 106 4.87 -5.63 1.21
C GLN A 106 6.34 -6.06 1.23
N CYS A 107 7.28 -5.19 0.87
CA CYS A 107 8.71 -5.49 0.92
C CYS A 107 9.16 -5.86 2.34
N GLN A 108 8.67 -5.13 3.35
CA GLN A 108 9.02 -5.44 4.75
C GLN A 108 8.49 -6.80 5.22
N VAL A 109 7.28 -7.20 4.79
CA VAL A 109 6.65 -8.46 5.21
C VAL A 109 7.19 -9.67 4.43
N ASP A 110 7.27 -9.57 3.10
CA ASP A 110 7.65 -10.68 2.21
C ASP A 110 9.17 -10.72 1.90
N ASP A 111 9.95 -9.81 2.50
CA ASP A 111 11.41 -9.71 2.32
C ASP A 111 11.82 -9.57 0.83
N LEU A 112 11.01 -8.85 0.05
CA LEU A 112 11.28 -8.57 -1.35
C LEU A 112 12.32 -7.45 -1.47
N ASP A 113 13.33 -7.68 -2.31
CA ASP A 113 14.32 -6.65 -2.64
C ASP A 113 13.72 -5.51 -3.48
N GLU A 114 12.75 -5.85 -4.32
CA GLU A 114 12.08 -4.92 -5.22
C GLU A 114 10.63 -5.35 -5.48
N CYS A 115 9.76 -4.36 -5.62
CA CYS A 115 8.44 -4.53 -6.21
C CYS A 115 8.03 -3.23 -6.90
N SER A 116 7.19 -3.36 -7.93
CA SER A 116 6.68 -2.23 -8.71
C SER A 116 5.19 -2.04 -8.46
N GLY A 117 4.71 -0.81 -8.66
CA GLY A 117 3.30 -0.48 -8.64
C GLY A 117 2.91 0.40 -9.82
N LEU A 118 1.62 0.65 -9.95
CA LEU A 118 1.08 1.60 -10.90
C LEU A 118 -0.26 2.15 -10.40
N THR A 119 -0.40 3.48 -10.39
CA THR A 119 -1.68 4.15 -10.13
C THR A 119 -2.24 4.66 -11.45
N CYS A 120 -3.47 4.27 -11.76
CA CYS A 120 -4.22 4.72 -12.93
C CYS A 120 -5.47 5.45 -12.49
N ASN A 121 -5.74 6.62 -13.09
CA ASN A 121 -7.02 7.30 -12.96
C ASN A 121 -7.96 6.90 -14.10
N TYR A 122 -9.24 6.85 -13.81
CA TYR A 122 -10.27 6.68 -14.84
C TYR A 122 -10.49 8.00 -15.56
N TRP A 123 -10.90 7.93 -16.84
CA TRP A 123 -11.42 9.10 -17.54
C TRP A 123 -12.77 9.51 -16.95
N GLU A 124 -13.68 8.55 -16.83
CA GLU A 124 -14.97 8.71 -16.16
C GLU A 124 -15.27 7.45 -15.30
N PRO A 125 -15.66 7.61 -14.02
CA PRO A 125 -15.66 8.88 -13.28
C PRO A 125 -14.23 9.31 -12.88
N GLU A 126 -13.94 10.62 -12.89
CA GLU A 126 -12.59 11.16 -12.61
C GLU A 126 -12.08 10.89 -11.19
N ASN A 127 -12.99 10.62 -10.25
CA ASN A 127 -12.67 10.35 -8.85
C ASN A 127 -12.40 8.86 -8.56
N ARG A 128 -12.32 8.02 -9.60
CA ARG A 128 -12.00 6.59 -9.48
C ARG A 128 -10.60 6.28 -9.96
N PHE A 129 -9.92 5.44 -9.20
CA PHE A 129 -8.54 5.04 -9.44
C PHE A 129 -8.38 3.53 -9.29
N ASP A 130 -7.50 2.95 -10.09
CA ASP A 130 -6.98 1.61 -9.88
C ASP A 130 -5.51 1.69 -9.47
N VAL A 131 -5.18 1.08 -8.34
CA VAL A 131 -3.81 0.90 -7.85
C VAL A 131 -3.41 -0.55 -8.06
N PHE A 132 -2.33 -0.76 -8.79
CA PHE A 132 -1.76 -2.06 -9.07
C PHE A 132 -0.49 -2.26 -8.28
N ILE A 133 -0.37 -3.42 -7.62
CA ILE A 133 0.80 -3.79 -6.82
C ILE A 133 1.30 -5.14 -7.32
N GLU A 134 2.54 -5.19 -7.80
CA GLU A 134 3.21 -6.44 -8.15
C GLU A 134 3.41 -7.30 -6.92
N CYS A 135 3.14 -8.60 -7.03
CA CYS A 135 3.25 -9.51 -5.89
C CYS A 135 3.53 -10.96 -6.30
N ASN A 136 4.27 -11.68 -5.46
CA ASN A 136 4.38 -13.15 -5.54
C ASN A 136 3.25 -13.83 -4.75
N LYS A 137 2.78 -13.17 -3.68
CA LYS A 137 1.76 -13.68 -2.76
C LYS A 137 0.60 -12.67 -2.70
N PRO A 138 -0.47 -12.87 -3.47
CA PRO A 138 -1.57 -11.89 -3.55
C PRO A 138 -2.22 -11.56 -2.20
N ALA A 139 -2.22 -12.50 -1.26
CA ALA A 139 -2.77 -12.26 0.07
C ALA A 139 -1.90 -11.29 0.91
N ILE A 140 -0.58 -11.32 0.77
CA ILE A 140 0.31 -10.36 1.43
C ILE A 140 0.13 -8.97 0.81
N ALA A 141 0.05 -8.89 -0.51
CA ALA A 141 -0.24 -7.65 -1.22
C ALA A 141 -1.59 -7.05 -0.79
N THR A 142 -2.61 -7.90 -0.66
CA THR A 142 -3.95 -7.51 -0.20
C THR A 142 -3.91 -6.95 1.22
N PHE A 143 -3.16 -7.60 2.12
CA PHE A 143 -2.92 -7.08 3.46
C PHE A 143 -2.25 -5.72 3.43
N SER A 144 -1.13 -5.60 2.70
CA SER A 144 -0.37 -4.35 2.61
C SER A 144 -1.23 -3.20 2.06
N CYS A 145 -2.06 -3.47 1.05
CA CYS A 145 -2.95 -2.49 0.45
C CYS A 145 -4.08 -2.06 1.39
N ASN A 146 -4.76 -3.00 2.06
CA ASN A 146 -5.77 -2.66 3.07
C ASN A 146 -5.17 -1.82 4.19
N PHE A 147 -3.99 -2.21 4.65
CA PHE A 147 -3.32 -1.52 5.74
C PHE A 147 -2.90 -0.10 5.33
N ALA A 148 -2.24 0.05 4.17
CA ALA A 148 -1.88 1.33 3.59
C ALA A 148 -3.10 2.25 3.41
N PHE A 149 -4.18 1.73 2.82
CA PHE A 149 -5.42 2.46 2.61
C PHE A 149 -6.02 2.97 3.93
N GLN A 150 -6.08 2.12 4.95
CA GLN A 150 -6.59 2.51 6.28
C GLN A 150 -5.70 3.60 6.89
N LEU A 151 -4.37 3.45 6.83
CA LEU A 151 -3.44 4.44 7.39
C LEU A 151 -3.61 5.81 6.73
N CYS A 152 -3.64 5.86 5.39
CA CYS A 152 -3.84 7.10 4.65
C CYS A 152 -5.20 7.73 4.95
N THR A 153 -6.27 6.93 4.96
CA THR A 153 -7.62 7.39 5.26
C THR A 153 -7.74 7.92 6.70
N SER A 154 -7.16 7.20 7.67
CA SER A 154 -7.15 7.63 9.07
C SER A 154 -6.46 8.99 9.23
N MET A 155 -5.31 9.18 8.58
CA MET A 155 -4.54 10.42 8.65
C MET A 155 -5.26 11.58 7.95
N LEU A 156 -5.82 11.35 6.76
CA LEU A 156 -6.64 12.35 6.06
C LEU A 156 -7.82 12.80 6.92
N ASN A 157 -8.46 11.89 7.64
CA ASN A 157 -9.60 12.21 8.49
C ASN A 157 -9.21 12.71 9.90
N GLY A 158 -7.91 12.80 10.20
CA GLY A 158 -7.43 13.20 11.53
C GLY A 158 -7.76 12.20 12.64
N THR A 159 -8.13 10.98 12.29
CA THR A 159 -8.41 9.90 13.23
C THR A 159 -7.10 9.22 13.66
N LYS A 160 -6.93 8.99 14.95
CA LYS A 160 -5.78 8.27 15.47
C LYS A 160 -5.95 6.77 15.23
N ASN A 161 -4.86 6.10 14.87
CA ASN A 161 -4.81 4.66 14.89
C ASN A 161 -4.58 4.21 16.34
N ASP A 162 -5.43 3.32 16.85
CA ASP A 162 -5.33 2.79 18.22
C ASP A 162 -4.32 1.64 18.36
N PHE A 163 -3.40 1.52 17.40
CA PHE A 163 -2.42 0.44 17.32
C PHE A 163 -1.05 0.93 16.89
N HIS A 164 -0.03 0.14 17.23
CA HIS A 164 1.36 0.39 16.86
C HIS A 164 1.66 -0.23 15.50
N ILE A 165 1.93 0.60 14.50
CA ILE A 165 2.12 0.19 13.09
C ILE A 165 3.28 -0.80 12.95
N ASP A 166 4.40 -0.52 13.62
CA ASP A 166 5.60 -1.36 13.61
C ASP A 166 5.32 -2.76 14.20
N GLU A 167 4.44 -2.86 15.19
CA GLU A 167 4.06 -4.13 15.79
C GLU A 167 3.23 -4.99 14.83
N VAL A 168 2.27 -4.39 14.13
CA VAL A 168 1.45 -5.11 13.15
C VAL A 168 2.34 -5.67 12.03
N ILE A 169 3.24 -4.85 11.47
CA ILE A 169 4.19 -5.28 10.44
C ILE A 169 5.13 -6.36 10.96
N LYS A 170 5.65 -6.20 12.19
CA LYS A 170 6.53 -7.18 12.81
C LYS A 170 5.86 -8.53 13.04
N MET A 171 4.58 -8.55 13.42
CA MET A 171 3.79 -9.78 13.52
C MET A 171 3.60 -10.43 12.14
N ALA A 172 3.17 -9.65 11.14
CA ALA A 172 2.98 -10.13 9.77
C ALA A 172 4.25 -10.79 9.23
N ARG A 173 5.40 -10.12 9.37
CA ARG A 173 6.71 -10.64 8.97
C ARG A 173 7.11 -11.89 9.74
N ALA A 174 6.83 -11.96 11.04
CA ALA A 174 7.17 -13.12 11.86
C ALA A 174 6.37 -14.36 11.43
N ILE A 175 5.08 -14.20 11.16
CA ILE A 175 4.22 -15.28 10.63
C ILE A 175 4.73 -15.71 9.26
N GLU A 176 4.99 -14.76 8.36
CA GLU A 176 5.44 -15.07 7.00
C GLU A 176 6.76 -15.83 6.98
N LYS A 177 7.74 -15.41 7.81
CA LYS A 177 9.06 -16.07 7.87
C LYS A 177 9.06 -17.42 8.56
N SER A 178 8.19 -17.63 9.54
CA SER A 178 8.17 -18.87 10.33
C SER A 178 7.16 -19.91 9.85
N GLY A 179 6.09 -19.48 9.16
CA GLY A 179 4.92 -20.30 8.90
C GLY A 179 4.12 -20.65 10.17
N GLU A 180 4.42 -20.02 11.30
CA GLU A 180 3.81 -20.32 12.60
C GLU A 180 2.62 -19.40 12.88
N TYR A 181 1.54 -20.01 13.38
CA TYR A 181 0.31 -19.30 13.75
C TYR A 181 -0.08 -19.51 15.21
N SER A 182 0.65 -20.35 15.93
CA SER A 182 0.40 -20.61 17.34
C SER A 182 0.68 -19.36 18.17
N LEU A 183 -0.34 -18.89 18.91
CA LEU A 183 -0.23 -17.76 19.82
C LEU A 183 0.96 -17.89 20.78
N HIS A 184 1.22 -19.11 21.29
CA HIS A 184 2.33 -19.35 22.19
C HIS A 184 3.69 -19.21 21.49
N VAL A 185 3.81 -19.77 20.28
CA VAL A 185 5.04 -19.71 19.48
C VAL A 185 5.33 -18.27 19.07
N LEU A 186 4.34 -17.56 18.54
CA LEU A 186 4.46 -16.15 18.14
C LEU A 186 4.80 -15.23 19.32
N ALA A 187 4.15 -15.41 20.47
CA ALA A 187 4.46 -14.64 21.68
C ALA A 187 5.92 -14.84 22.11
N ARG A 188 6.43 -16.07 22.03
CA ARG A 188 7.83 -16.41 22.33
C ARG A 188 8.79 -15.81 21.29
N LEU A 189 8.51 -15.97 20.00
CA LEU A 189 9.33 -15.44 18.89
C LEU A 189 9.47 -13.91 18.99
N LEU A 190 8.38 -13.21 19.28
CA LEU A 190 8.34 -11.74 19.35
C LEU A 190 8.71 -11.18 20.72
N LYS A 191 8.89 -12.04 21.73
CA LYS A 191 9.08 -11.68 23.15
C LYS A 191 7.93 -10.79 23.67
N TRP A 192 6.71 -11.13 23.30
CA TRP A 192 5.50 -10.40 23.65
C TRP A 192 4.65 -11.15 24.67
N SER A 193 3.79 -10.43 25.38
CA SER A 193 2.75 -11.05 26.18
C SER A 193 1.70 -11.72 25.29
N LYS A 194 0.99 -12.73 25.81
CA LYS A 194 -0.13 -13.36 25.10
C LYS A 194 -1.19 -12.34 24.69
N LYS A 195 -1.50 -11.37 25.56
CA LYS A 195 -2.47 -10.29 25.30
C LYS A 195 -2.06 -9.44 24.09
N LYS A 196 -0.81 -8.99 24.05
CA LYS A 196 -0.26 -8.18 22.95
C LYS A 196 -0.24 -8.96 21.63
N THR A 197 0.16 -10.22 21.68
CA THR A 197 0.20 -11.11 20.52
C THR A 197 -1.21 -11.33 19.95
N MET A 198 -2.19 -11.63 20.81
CA MET A 198 -3.59 -11.78 20.41
C MET A 198 -4.16 -10.48 19.82
N GLY A 199 -3.87 -9.33 20.42
CA GLY A 199 -4.30 -8.03 19.89
C GLY A 199 -3.79 -7.77 18.48
N ASN A 200 -2.51 -8.02 18.23
CA ASN A 200 -1.92 -7.86 16.91
C ASN A 200 -2.41 -8.92 15.90
N LEU A 201 -2.71 -10.16 16.32
CA LEU A 201 -3.33 -11.16 15.44
C LEU A 201 -4.72 -10.72 14.96
N LYS A 202 -5.53 -10.11 15.83
CA LYS A 202 -6.83 -9.55 15.45
C LYS A 202 -6.70 -8.39 14.47
N LEU A 203 -5.67 -7.56 14.62
CA LEU A 203 -5.37 -6.50 13.66
C LEU A 203 -4.98 -7.09 12.30
N LEU A 204 -4.16 -8.14 12.27
CA LEU A 204 -3.85 -8.84 11.02
C LEU A 204 -5.10 -9.40 10.33
N GLU A 205 -6.02 -10.00 11.08
CA GLU A 205 -7.32 -10.46 10.57
C GLU A 205 -8.16 -9.30 10.01
N GLN A 206 -8.25 -8.18 10.73
CA GLN A 206 -8.94 -6.97 10.28
C GLN A 206 -8.40 -6.45 8.94
N PHE A 207 -7.09 -6.58 8.71
CA PHE A 207 -6.45 -6.15 7.47
C PHE A 207 -6.35 -7.27 6.42
N ASN A 208 -7.10 -8.36 6.56
CA ASN A 208 -7.12 -9.49 5.60
C ASN A 208 -5.75 -10.19 5.41
N PHE A 209 -4.92 -10.26 6.45
CA PHE A 209 -3.72 -11.08 6.42
C PHE A 209 -4.09 -12.58 6.29
N PRO A 210 -3.36 -13.41 5.52
CA PRO A 210 -3.72 -14.80 5.24
C PRO A 210 -3.52 -15.75 6.44
N LEU A 211 -4.36 -15.64 7.46
CA LEU A 211 -4.37 -16.54 8.61
C LEU A 211 -5.09 -17.86 8.25
N PRO A 212 -4.61 -19.02 8.75
CA PRO A 212 -5.07 -20.33 8.31
C PRO A 212 -6.55 -20.59 8.64
N TRP A 213 -7.08 -20.03 9.72
CA TRP A 213 -8.49 -20.14 10.10
C TRP A 213 -9.43 -19.25 9.28
N MET A 214 -8.89 -18.30 8.49
CA MET A 214 -9.70 -17.50 7.57
C MET A 214 -9.97 -18.24 6.25
N ARG A 215 -9.22 -19.31 5.95
CA ARG A 215 -9.36 -20.08 4.69
C ARG A 215 -10.57 -21.03 4.67
N THR A 216 -11.29 -21.18 5.78
CA THR A 216 -12.44 -22.10 5.91
C THR A 216 -13.80 -21.44 5.63
N ALA A 217 -13.83 -20.19 5.18
CA ALA A 217 -15.07 -19.43 4.95
C ALA A 217 -15.33 -19.07 3.47
N ALA A 218 -14.62 -19.69 2.53
CA ALA A 218 -14.81 -19.49 1.08
C ALA A 218 -15.52 -20.68 0.44
#